data_AF-A0A6L3X593-F1
#
_entry.id   AF-A0A6L3X593-F1
#
_cell.length_a   1.000
_cell.length_b   1.000
_cell.length_c   1.000
_cell.angle_alpha   90.00
_cell.angle_beta   90.00
_cell.angle_gamma   90.00
#
_symmetry.space_group_name_H-M   'P 1'
#
loop_
_entity.id
_entity.type
_entity.pdbx_description
1 polymer ?
#
loop_
_entity_poly.entity_id
_entity_poly.type
_entity_poly.pdbx_seq_one_letter_code
_entity_poly.pdbx_strand_id
1 'polypeptide(L)'
;RKAILNRGVSVVVLPGDVALKAAPETATTHWYSAPQPTITPAEEELKKLAQLLRYSSNIALMCGSGCAGAHKELVEFAGKLKAPVVH
;
A
#
# COMPACT_ATOMS: atom_id res chain seq x y z
N ARG A 1 1.57 11.03 11.61
CA ARG A 1 2.16 10.52 10.34
C ARG A 1 2.08 9.00 10.19
N LYS A 2 2.60 8.21 11.15
CA LYS A 2 2.63 6.73 11.07
C LYS A 2 1.27 6.10 10.76
N ALA A 3 0.20 6.48 11.49
CA ALA A 3 -1.16 5.99 11.22
C ALA A 3 -1.60 6.12 9.75
N ILE A 4 -1.30 7.26 9.13
CA ILE A 4 -1.71 7.57 7.75
C ILE A 4 -0.88 6.77 6.75
N LEU A 5 0.46 6.86 6.81
CA LEU A 5 1.32 6.22 5.82
C LEU A 5 1.32 4.69 5.94
N ASN A 6 1.26 4.16 7.16
CA ASN A 6 1.30 2.72 7.41
C ASN A 6 -0.10 2.09 7.47
N ARG A 7 -1.16 2.86 7.19
CA ARG A 7 -2.56 2.41 7.24
C ARG A 7 -2.89 1.64 8.53
N GLY A 8 -2.63 2.27 9.68
CA GLY A 8 -2.73 1.60 10.98
C GLY A 8 -3.11 2.54 12.12
N VAL A 9 -3.16 2.00 13.33
CA VAL A 9 -3.51 2.74 14.54
C VAL A 9 -2.27 3.45 15.09
N SER A 10 -2.45 4.65 15.63
CA SER A 10 -1.46 5.33 16.47
C SER A 10 -2.16 5.85 17.70
N VAL A 11 -1.62 5.55 18.88
CA VAL A 11 -2.16 5.99 20.17
C VAL A 11 -1.24 7.05 20.75
N VAL A 12 -1.82 8.16 21.20
CA VAL A 12 -1.12 9.19 21.97
C VAL A 12 -1.80 9.26 23.33
N VAL A 13 -1.07 8.90 24.39
CA VAL A 13 -1.55 9.04 25.77
C VAL A 13 -1.06 10.38 26.29
N LEU A 14 -1.98 11.26 26.66
CA LEU A 14 -1.69 12.61 27.15
C LEU A 14 -2.28 12.78 28.55
N PRO A 15 -1.44 12.92 29.60
CA PRO A 15 -1.92 13.22 30.95
C PRO A 15 -2.71 14.53 30.99
N GLY A 16 -3.77 14.58 31.80
CA GLY A 16 -4.65 15.75 31.87
C GLY A 16 -3.97 17.03 32.34
N ASP A 17 -3.02 16.92 33.28
CA ASP A 17 -2.22 18.05 33.76
C ASP A 17 -1.25 18.58 32.69
N VAL A 18 -0.72 17.71 31.84
CA VAL A 18 0.15 18.08 30.71
C VAL A 18 -0.65 18.74 29.60
N ALA A 19 -1.87 18.28 29.33
CA ALA A 19 -2.74 18.86 28.31
C ALA A 19 -3.11 20.34 28.58
N LEU A 20 -3.05 20.78 29.84
CA LEU A 20 -3.33 22.16 30.24
C LEU A 20 -2.10 23.08 30.18
N LYS A 21 -0.90 22.53 29.98
CA LYS A 21 0.33 23.32 29.86
C LYS A 21 0.39 24.00 28.51
N ALA A 22 1.06 25.16 28.46
CA ALA A 22 1.33 25.84 27.21
C ALA A 22 2.16 24.93 26.28
N ALA A 23 1.71 24.79 25.03
CA ALA A 23 2.48 24.14 23.99
C ALA A 23 3.72 25.00 23.63
N PRO A 24 4.78 24.40 23.08
CA PRO A 24 5.95 25.18 22.64
C PRO A 24 5.56 26.26 21.62
N GLU A 25 6.00 27.50 21.84
CA GLU A 25 5.69 28.64 20.94
C GLU A 25 6.22 28.46 19.51
N THR A 26 7.25 27.62 19.36
CA THR A 26 7.87 27.29 18.06
C THR A 26 7.15 26.15 17.33
N ALA A 27 6.14 25.52 17.93
CA ALA A 27 5.41 24.43 17.31
C ALA A 27 4.52 24.95 16.17
N THR A 28 4.54 24.25 15.03
CA THR A 28 3.65 24.54 13.90
C THR A 28 2.49 23.55 13.87
N THR A 29 1.29 24.06 13.60
CA THR A 29 0.10 23.26 13.31
C THR A 29 -0.01 22.90 11.84
N HIS A 30 0.88 23.43 10.99
CA HIS A 30 0.87 23.15 9.56
C HIS A 30 1.14 21.66 9.31
N TRP A 31 0.27 21.03 8.52
CA TRP A 31 0.38 19.64 8.15
C TRP A 31 0.56 19.47 6.65
N TYR A 32 1.71 18.92 6.24
CA TYR A 32 1.93 18.47 4.87
C TYR A 32 1.40 17.05 4.68
N SER A 33 0.36 16.91 3.83
CA SER A 33 -0.20 15.61 3.48
C SER A 33 0.71 14.88 2.48
N ALA A 34 1.68 14.14 3.01
CA ALA A 34 2.58 13.35 2.18
C ALA A 34 1.81 12.22 1.44
N PRO A 35 1.87 12.17 0.10
CA PRO A 35 1.24 11.09 -0.65
C PRO A 35 1.97 9.76 -0.41
N GLN A 36 1.29 8.66 -0.73
CA GLN A 36 1.94 7.35 -0.79
C GLN A 36 2.93 7.34 -1.96
N PRO A 37 4.17 6.86 -1.77
CA PRO A 37 5.12 6.73 -2.86
C PRO A 37 4.68 5.66 -3.84
N THR A 38 5.14 5.76 -5.09
CA THR A 38 5.07 4.65 -6.03
C THR A 38 6.09 3.60 -5.61
N ILE A 39 5.62 2.39 -5.27
CA ILE A 39 6.47 1.26 -4.91
C ILE A 39 6.28 0.19 -5.98
N THR A 40 7.34 -0.08 -6.73
CA THR A 40 7.40 -1.14 -7.75
C THR A 40 8.62 -2.03 -7.53
N PRO A 41 8.54 -3.35 -7.77
CA PRO A 41 9.71 -4.22 -7.72
C PRO A 41 10.80 -3.79 -8.70
N ALA A 42 12.04 -4.21 -8.44
CA ALA A 42 13.14 -4.00 -9.37
C ALA A 42 12.88 -4.71 -10.72
N GLU A 43 13.36 -4.14 -11.82
CA GLU A 43 13.12 -4.66 -13.17
C GLU A 43 13.60 -6.11 -13.35
N GLU A 44 14.72 -6.47 -12.73
CA GLU A 44 15.26 -7.83 -12.79
C GLU A 44 14.29 -8.86 -12.16
N GLU A 45 13.68 -8.52 -11.03
CA GLU A 45 12.70 -9.38 -10.37
C GLU A 45 11.41 -9.50 -11.19
N LEU A 46 10.99 -8.42 -11.87
CA LEU A 46 9.86 -8.48 -12.79
C LEU A 46 10.14 -9.40 -13.98
N LYS A 47 11.35 -9.39 -14.53
CA LYS A 47 11.76 -10.30 -15.61
C LYS A 47 11.76 -11.75 -15.16
N LYS A 48 12.22 -12.04 -13.94
CA LYS A 48 12.17 -13.39 -13.34
C LYS A 48 10.72 -13.86 -13.19
N LEU A 49 9.83 -13.02 -12.67
CA LEU A 49 8.41 -13.35 -12.55
C LEU A 49 7.77 -13.61 -13.92
N ALA A 50 8.05 -12.79 -14.93
CA ALA A 50 7.53 -12.99 -16.28
C ALA A 50 8.01 -14.32 -16.89
N GLN A 51 9.27 -14.70 -16.66
CA GLN A 51 9.80 -15.99 -17.10
C GLN A 51 9.12 -17.17 -16.39
N LEU A 52 8.90 -17.06 -15.08
CA LEU A 52 8.19 -18.08 -14.31
C LEU A 52 6.76 -18.27 -14.84
N LEU A 53 6.02 -17.17 -15.03
CA LEU A 53 4.65 -17.22 -15.54
C LEU A 53 4.58 -17.81 -16.95
N ARG A 54 5.57 -17.51 -17.80
CA ARG A 54 5.65 -18.03 -19.18
C ARG A 54 5.72 -19.56 -19.25
N TYR A 55 6.36 -20.20 -18.27
CA TYR A 55 6.54 -21.66 -18.23
C TYR A 55 5.58 -22.36 -17.25
N SER A 56 4.66 -21.62 -16.64
CA SER A 56 3.67 -22.16 -15.70
C SER A 56 2.36 -22.49 -16.42
N SER A 57 1.70 -23.54 -15.96
CA SER A 57 0.37 -23.94 -16.39
C SER A 57 -0.61 -23.88 -15.23
N ASN A 58 -1.91 -23.72 -15.52
CA ASN A 58 -2.98 -23.69 -14.51
C ASN A 58 -2.78 -22.60 -13.43
N ILE A 59 -2.47 -21.38 -13.87
CA ILE A 59 -2.25 -20.23 -12.99
C ILE A 59 -3.60 -19.74 -12.46
N ALA A 60 -3.73 -19.51 -11.16
CA ALA A 60 -4.86 -18.82 -10.53
C ALA A 60 -4.38 -17.58 -9.78
N LEU A 61 -5.17 -16.51 -9.79
CA LEU A 61 -4.86 -15.26 -9.10
C LEU A 61 -5.77 -15.10 -7.88
N MET A 62 -5.16 -14.98 -6.70
CA MET A 62 -5.87 -14.68 -5.45
C MET A 62 -5.72 -13.20 -5.13
N CYS A 63 -6.83 -12.47 -5.07
CA CYS A 63 -6.86 -11.01 -5.06
C CYS A 63 -7.65 -10.46 -3.87
N GLY A 64 -6.92 -9.90 -2.91
CA GLY A 64 -7.51 -9.21 -1.75
C GLY A 64 -7.68 -7.70 -1.94
N SER A 65 -7.90 -6.99 -0.83
CA SER A 65 -8.09 -5.53 -0.78
C SER A 65 -6.91 -4.71 -1.32
N GLY A 66 -5.71 -5.30 -1.42
CA GLY A 66 -4.53 -4.66 -2.01
C GLY A 66 -4.70 -4.29 -3.49
N CYS A 67 -5.64 -4.92 -4.21
CA CYS A 67 -5.97 -4.60 -5.60
C CYS A 67 -6.86 -3.35 -5.75
N ALA A 68 -7.24 -2.68 -4.66
CA ALA A 68 -8.05 -1.47 -4.70
C ALA A 68 -7.39 -0.39 -5.57
N GLY A 69 -8.12 0.09 -6.58
CA GLY A 69 -7.63 1.07 -7.56
C GLY A 69 -6.85 0.48 -8.75
N ALA A 70 -6.60 -0.83 -8.77
CA ALA A 70 -5.86 -1.53 -9.83
C ALA A 70 -6.72 -2.53 -10.64
N HIS A 71 -8.05 -2.32 -10.67
CA HIS A 71 -8.99 -3.25 -11.32
C HIS A 71 -8.72 -3.42 -12.82
N LYS A 72 -8.41 -2.31 -13.51
CA LYS A 72 -8.17 -2.33 -14.96
C LYS A 72 -6.94 -3.19 -15.28
N GLU A 73 -5.85 -2.95 -14.58
CA GLU A 73 -4.58 -3.65 -14.71
C GLU A 73 -4.75 -5.12 -14.34
N LEU A 74 -5.50 -5.41 -13.27
CA LEU A 74 -5.77 -6.77 -12.82
C LEU A 74 -6.52 -7.60 -13.87
N VAL A 75 -7.60 -7.04 -14.44
CA VAL A 75 -8.40 -7.73 -15.47
C VAL A 75 -7.57 -7.95 -16.74
N GLU A 76 -6.77 -6.96 -17.15
CA GLU A 76 -5.88 -7.11 -18.31
C GLU A 76 -4.83 -8.20 -18.07
N PHE A 77 -4.23 -8.25 -16.88
CA PHE A 77 -3.23 -9.24 -16.52
C PHE A 77 -3.83 -10.65 -16.44
N ALA A 78 -4.97 -10.82 -15.78
CA ALA A 78 -5.69 -12.08 -15.71
C ALA A 78 -6.08 -12.59 -17.11
N GLY A 79 -6.54 -11.69 -17.98
CA GLY A 79 -6.88 -11.99 -19.37
C GLY A 79 -5.67 -12.48 -20.18
N LYS A 80 -4.50 -11.82 -20.03
CA LYS A 80 -3.25 -12.25 -20.69
C LYS A 80 -2.79 -13.63 -20.25
N LEU A 81 -2.91 -13.93 -18.96
CA LEU A 81 -2.54 -15.24 -18.40
C LEU A 81 -3.62 -16.31 -18.58
N LYS A 82 -4.84 -15.92 -18.96
CA LYS A 82 -6.04 -16.77 -18.92
C LYS A 82 -6.25 -17.42 -17.55
N ALA A 83 -5.95 -16.68 -16.49
CA ALA A 83 -6.00 -17.16 -15.11
C ALA A 83 -7.35 -16.81 -14.46
N PRO A 84 -8.06 -17.76 -13.82
CA PRO A 84 -9.21 -17.42 -12.97
C PRO A 84 -8.78 -16.57 -11.77
N VAL A 85 -9.65 -15.62 -11.38
CA VAL A 85 -9.45 -14.71 -10.24
C VAL A 85 -10.39 -15.10 -9.10
N VAL A 86 -9.85 -15.25 -7.89
CA VAL A 86 -10.59 -15.51 -6.65
C VAL A 86 -10.33 -14.39 -5.64
N HIS A 87 -11.30 -14.07 -4.79
CA HIS A 87 -11.17 -13.05 -3.72
C HIS A 87 -10.88 -13.65 -2.36
#